data_AF-Q9REH5-F1
#
_entry.id   AF-Q9REH5-F1
#
_cell.length_a   1.000
_cell.length_b   1.000
_cell.length_c   1.000
_cell.angle_alpha   90.00
_cell.angle_beta   90.00
_cell.angle_gamma   90.00
#
_symmetry.space_group_name_H-M   'P 1'
#
loop_
_entity.id
_entity.type
_entity.pdbx_description
1 polymer ?
#
loop_
_entity_poly.entity_id
_entity_poly.type
_entity_poly.pdbx_seq_one_letter_code
_entity_poly.pdbx_strand_id
1 'polypeptide(L)'
;MKKYLLGISLILALIACKQNAGDTASGDSNTSSSVELSSGEKVLVSKEKNKDGKYELMATVGNLELKGTSDKNDGSGTLEGVKDDNSKVKLTVSDDLETTLEITKADGKKVSKKTTAKDKSSTEEIFDANGEYVTEKTITRANGTKLELTEMTKEGKGKAKEALKNFTLEGAVENNKIKLEVKEGTVTLAKEIDENDGKVTISVEDTNTTQASKKTGDWDENTSTLTITVNSKKTKDLVFTKEGTITQQSYNTNGDKLEGQAEEIKTLDDLKTALK
;
A
#
# COMPACT_ATOMS: atom_id res chain seq x y z
N MET A 1 -42.85 8.67 24.57
CA MET A 1 -42.65 9.32 25.89
C MET A 1 -41.27 9.98 25.85
N LYS A 2 -41.10 11.24 25.43
CA LYS A 2 -41.09 12.51 26.20
C LYS A 2 -40.27 12.52 27.52
N LYS A 3 -39.17 13.29 27.47
CA LYS A 3 -38.40 14.05 28.52
C LYS A 3 -37.57 13.21 29.52
N TYR A 4 -36.35 13.59 29.96
CA TYR A 4 -35.76 14.87 30.41
C TYR A 4 -34.24 14.88 30.09
N LEU A 5 -33.53 15.92 29.62
CA LEU A 5 -33.15 17.25 30.15
C LEU A 5 -32.50 17.27 31.56
N LEU A 6 -31.17 17.41 31.60
CA LEU A 6 -30.32 18.06 32.61
C LEU A 6 -28.95 18.26 31.91
N GLY A 7 -28.42 19.45 31.61
CA GLY A 7 -28.46 20.70 32.37
C GLY A 7 -27.18 20.82 33.19
N ILE A 8 -26.01 20.96 32.55
CA ILE A 8 -24.75 21.26 33.26
C ILE A 8 -24.38 22.72 32.97
N SER A 9 -24.72 23.56 33.95
CA SER A 9 -24.20 24.92 34.10
C SER A 9 -22.75 24.81 34.59
N LEU A 10 -21.78 25.04 33.70
CA LEU A 10 -20.38 25.17 34.08
C LEU A 10 -20.10 26.61 34.54
N ILE A 11 -20.11 26.80 35.86
CA ILE A 11 -19.66 28.04 36.51
C ILE A 11 -18.12 27.98 36.55
N LEU A 12 -17.45 28.79 35.72
CA LEU A 12 -16.02 29.09 35.90
C LEU A 12 -15.87 30.07 37.06
N ALA A 13 -15.41 29.58 38.21
CA ALA A 13 -14.82 30.43 39.23
C ALA A 13 -13.36 30.71 38.86
N LEU A 14 -13.07 31.96 38.46
CA LEU A 14 -11.71 32.48 38.42
C LEU A 14 -11.16 32.54 39.85
N ILE A 15 -10.12 31.76 40.13
CA ILE A 15 -9.20 32.04 41.24
C ILE A 15 -7.90 32.53 40.63
N ALA A 16 -7.71 33.84 40.72
CA ALA A 16 -6.46 34.50 40.43
C ALA A 16 -5.46 34.21 41.56
N CYS A 17 -4.39 33.50 41.25
CA CYS A 17 -3.16 33.52 42.03
C CYS A 17 -2.01 33.99 41.14
N LYS A 18 -1.80 35.31 41.19
CA LYS A 18 -0.50 36.00 41.21
C LYS A 18 0.60 35.38 40.34
N GLN A 19 0.61 35.76 39.06
CA GLN A 19 1.80 35.69 38.22
C GLN A 19 2.84 36.69 38.73
N ASN A 20 4.00 36.20 39.17
CA ASN A 20 5.20 37.02 39.17
C ASN A 20 5.62 37.17 37.71
N ALA A 21 5.57 38.42 37.24
CA ALA A 21 6.12 38.83 35.97
C ALA A 21 7.64 38.60 35.96
N GLY A 22 8.09 37.87 34.95
CA GLY A 22 9.48 37.70 34.55
C GLY A 22 9.47 37.07 33.17
N ASP A 23 9.88 37.84 32.17
CA ASP A 23 10.10 37.48 30.76
C ASP A 23 8.88 37.39 29.84
N THR A 24 8.34 38.56 29.51
CA THR A 24 7.87 38.83 28.15
C THR A 24 9.06 39.19 27.25
N ALA A 25 9.47 38.26 26.38
CA ALA A 25 10.15 38.60 25.13
C ALA A 25 9.21 38.22 23.98
N SER A 26 8.81 39.21 23.20
CA SER A 26 8.03 39.04 21.98
C SER A 26 8.93 38.64 20.81
N GLY A 27 8.39 37.84 19.88
CA GLY A 27 8.81 37.84 18.47
C GLY A 27 9.47 36.54 18.00
N ASP A 28 8.74 35.79 17.18
CA ASP A 28 9.18 34.74 16.25
C ASP A 28 10.37 33.86 16.69
N SER A 29 10.07 32.66 17.19
CA SER A 29 11.00 31.55 17.03
C SER A 29 10.23 30.25 16.81
N ASN A 30 10.39 29.64 15.63
CA ASN A 30 10.07 28.24 15.42
C ASN A 30 10.85 27.46 16.50
N THR A 31 10.21 27.07 17.61
CA THR A 31 10.85 26.29 18.70
C THR A 31 11.07 24.83 18.31
N SER A 32 10.58 24.45 17.13
CA SER A 32 10.72 23.15 16.53
C SER A 32 11.18 23.24 15.07
N SER A 33 11.82 22.17 14.62
CA SER A 33 12.12 21.90 13.22
C SER A 33 11.06 20.95 12.67
N SER A 34 10.70 21.10 11.39
CA SER A 34 9.77 20.20 10.71
C SER A 34 10.55 19.22 9.83
N VAL A 35 10.24 17.94 9.95
CA VAL A 35 10.77 16.87 9.11
C VAL A 35 9.61 16.22 8.35
N GLU A 36 9.75 16.09 7.03
CA GLU A 36 8.76 15.39 6.19
C GLU A 36 9.05 13.89 6.20
N LEU A 37 8.01 13.08 6.39
CA LEU A 37 8.10 11.62 6.47
C LEU A 37 7.76 10.96 5.13
N SER A 38 8.14 9.69 4.97
CA SER A 38 7.81 8.91 3.76
C SER A 38 6.32 8.81 3.48
N SER A 39 5.49 8.83 4.52
CA SER A 39 4.02 8.80 4.44
C SER A 39 3.38 10.15 4.09
N GLY A 40 4.18 11.22 4.02
CA GLY A 40 3.73 12.57 3.67
C GLY A 40 3.33 13.44 4.86
N GLU A 41 3.13 12.85 6.05
CA GLU A 41 2.99 13.62 7.28
C GLU A 41 4.31 14.30 7.67
N LYS A 42 4.20 15.24 8.61
CA LYS A 42 5.33 15.96 9.17
C LYS A 42 5.45 15.66 10.66
N VAL A 43 6.70 15.47 11.10
CA VAL A 43 7.06 15.45 12.51
C VAL A 43 7.73 16.78 12.86
N LEU A 44 7.24 17.40 13.93
CA LEU A 44 7.87 18.53 14.58
C LEU A 44 8.81 18.00 15.68
N VAL A 45 10.05 18.45 15.64
CA VAL A 45 11.12 18.06 16.57
C VAL A 45 11.54 19.29 17.36
N SER A 46 11.59 19.23 18.69
CA SER A 46 12.10 20.35 19.49
C SER A 46 13.54 20.71 19.10
N LYS A 47 13.89 22.00 19.16
CA LYS A 47 15.28 22.43 18.93
C LYS A 47 16.22 22.06 20.06
N GLU A 48 15.70 21.98 21.27
CA GLU A 48 16.46 21.69 22.49
C GLU A 48 15.97 20.39 23.14
N LYS A 49 16.86 19.78 23.92
CA LYS A 49 16.54 18.62 24.73
C LYS A 49 15.72 19.02 25.95
N ASN A 50 14.76 18.18 26.32
CA ASN A 50 14.00 18.30 27.55
C ASN A 50 14.87 17.99 28.78
N LYS A 51 14.28 18.07 29.98
CA LYS A 51 14.96 17.79 31.26
C LYS A 51 15.58 16.39 31.36
N ASP A 52 15.09 15.44 30.56
CA ASP A 52 15.54 14.06 30.52
C ASP A 52 16.59 13.84 29.41
N GLY A 53 17.05 14.91 28.74
CA GLY A 53 18.09 14.86 27.72
C GLY A 53 17.63 14.38 26.34
N LYS A 54 16.32 14.39 26.08
CA LYS A 54 15.68 13.91 24.83
C LYS A 54 15.00 15.04 24.06
N TYR A 55 14.88 14.92 22.75
CA TYR A 55 14.07 15.81 21.93
C TYR A 55 12.59 15.42 22.02
N GLU A 56 11.70 16.42 22.06
CA GLU A 56 10.26 16.22 21.99
C GLU A 56 9.82 16.09 20.53
N LEU A 57 8.94 15.14 20.26
CA LEU A 57 8.37 14.87 18.94
C LEU A 57 6.86 15.09 18.97
N MET A 58 6.34 15.73 17.93
CA MET A 58 4.90 15.91 17.74
C MET A 58 4.53 15.73 16.27
N ALA A 59 3.48 14.96 16.00
CA ALA A 59 2.92 14.80 14.66
C ALA A 59 1.40 14.84 14.73
N THR A 60 0.77 15.22 13.62
CA THR A 60 -0.68 15.12 13.46
C THR A 60 -0.97 14.11 12.37
N VAL A 61 -1.71 13.05 12.72
CA VAL A 61 -2.15 12.01 11.77
C VAL A 61 -3.67 12.07 11.69
N GLY A 62 -4.19 12.53 10.56
CA GLY A 62 -5.61 12.89 10.43
C GLY A 62 -5.98 14.01 11.40
N ASN A 63 -6.88 13.73 12.35
CA ASN A 63 -7.29 14.68 13.39
C ASN A 63 -6.70 14.35 14.79
N LEU A 64 -5.73 13.44 14.86
CA LEU A 64 -5.12 13.01 16.12
C LEU A 64 -3.71 13.56 16.26
N GLU A 65 -3.44 14.23 17.36
CA GLU A 65 -2.07 14.63 17.76
C GLU A 65 -1.38 13.45 18.44
N LEU A 66 -0.17 13.13 17.98
CA LEU A 66 0.72 12.13 18.54
C LEU A 66 1.93 12.83 19.16
N LYS A 67 2.36 12.36 20.32
CA LYS A 67 3.53 12.90 21.04
C LYS A 67 4.51 11.80 21.40
N GLY A 68 5.79 12.15 21.45
CA GLY A 68 6.85 11.23 21.80
C GLY A 68 8.13 11.95 22.18
N THR A 69 9.16 11.17 22.52
CA THR A 69 10.51 11.71 22.73
C THR A 69 11.54 10.84 22.00
N SER A 70 12.67 11.43 21.61
CA SER A 70 13.75 10.74 20.92
C SER A 70 15.12 11.20 21.41
N ASP A 71 16.11 10.32 21.34
CA ASP A 71 17.51 10.70 21.59
C ASP A 71 18.11 11.48 20.40
N LYS A 72 17.45 11.42 19.23
CA LYS A 72 17.84 12.04 17.97
C LYS A 72 16.96 13.23 17.63
N ASN A 73 17.50 14.17 16.84
CA ASN A 73 16.81 15.38 16.38
C ASN A 73 16.43 15.33 14.89
N ASP A 74 16.53 14.16 14.27
CA ASP A 74 16.26 13.92 12.84
C ASP A 74 14.79 13.59 12.55
N GLY A 75 13.94 13.52 13.57
CA GLY A 75 12.52 13.16 13.47
C GLY A 75 12.24 11.67 13.65
N SER A 76 13.28 10.83 13.75
CA SER A 76 13.12 9.40 14.08
C SER A 76 12.70 9.21 15.54
N GLY A 77 11.91 8.17 15.81
CA GLY A 77 11.42 7.86 17.14
C GLY A 77 10.04 7.23 17.15
N THR A 78 9.41 7.21 18.32
CA THR A 78 8.06 6.70 18.53
C THR A 78 7.17 7.81 19.07
N LEU A 79 6.02 8.00 18.45
CA LEU A 79 4.97 8.92 18.88
C LEU A 79 3.69 8.13 19.15
N GLU A 80 3.00 8.46 20.22
CA GLU A 80 1.78 7.78 20.66
C GLU A 80 0.65 8.78 20.89
N GLY A 81 -0.58 8.29 20.72
CA GLY A 81 -1.81 9.03 20.99
C GLY A 81 -2.97 8.08 21.20
N VAL A 82 -4.08 8.62 21.68
CA VAL A 82 -5.30 7.85 21.99
C VAL A 82 -6.48 8.55 21.33
N LYS A 83 -7.27 7.79 20.57
CA LYS A 83 -8.53 8.26 19.96
C LYS A 83 -9.63 8.37 21.00
N ASP A 84 -10.72 9.06 20.66
CA ASP A 84 -11.89 9.22 21.52
C ASP A 84 -12.56 7.89 21.92
N ASP A 85 -12.41 6.84 21.11
CA ASP A 85 -12.90 5.48 21.38
C ASP A 85 -11.94 4.63 22.27
N ASN A 86 -10.89 5.24 22.81
CA ASN A 86 -9.78 4.63 23.55
C ASN A 86 -8.87 3.70 22.73
N SER A 87 -8.99 3.69 21.40
CA SER A 87 -7.99 3.03 20.55
C SER A 87 -6.65 3.76 20.67
N LYS A 88 -5.56 3.01 20.77
CA LYS A 88 -4.20 3.54 20.84
C LYS A 88 -3.62 3.60 19.44
N VAL A 89 -2.95 4.70 19.13
CA VAL A 89 -2.26 4.94 17.86
C VAL A 89 -0.79 5.12 18.16
N LYS A 90 0.05 4.36 17.46
CA LYS A 90 1.50 4.41 17.56
C LYS A 90 2.11 4.64 16.19
N LEU A 91 2.80 5.77 16.03
CA LEU A 91 3.63 6.06 14.87
C LEU A 91 5.09 5.80 15.23
N THR A 92 5.72 4.88 14.52
CA THR A 92 7.15 4.62 14.59
C THR A 92 7.80 5.17 13.33
N VAL A 93 8.83 6.00 13.50
CA VAL A 93 9.63 6.60 12.43
C VAL A 93 11.05 6.04 12.53
N SER A 94 11.51 5.36 11.50
CA SER A 94 12.88 4.84 11.43
C SER A 94 13.90 5.97 11.19
N ASP A 95 15.18 5.65 11.33
CA ASP A 95 16.29 6.57 11.03
C ASP A 95 16.28 7.03 9.56
N ASP A 96 15.83 6.16 8.66
CA ASP A 96 15.66 6.44 7.24
C ASP A 96 14.33 7.14 6.91
N LEU A 97 13.58 7.55 7.95
CA LEU A 97 12.29 8.23 7.89
C LEU A 97 11.16 7.39 7.25
N GLU A 98 11.32 6.07 7.24
CA GLU A 98 10.22 5.15 6.97
C GLU A 98 9.26 5.11 8.15
N THR A 99 7.98 4.90 7.87
CA THR A 99 6.95 4.99 8.90
C THR A 99 6.21 3.67 9.08
N THR A 100 5.83 3.38 10.31
CA THR A 100 4.84 2.37 10.66
C THR A 100 3.81 3.00 11.60
N LEU A 101 2.58 3.10 11.14
CA LEU A 101 1.43 3.54 11.91
C LEU A 101 0.62 2.31 12.32
N GLU A 102 0.56 2.02 13.61
CA GLU A 102 -0.22 0.92 14.18
C GLU A 102 -1.40 1.47 14.99
N ILE A 103 -2.57 0.87 14.81
CA ILE A 103 -3.78 1.17 15.57
C ILE A 103 -4.18 -0.10 16.32
N THR A 104 -4.33 0.01 17.63
CA THR A 104 -4.79 -1.07 18.49
C THR A 104 -6.01 -0.62 19.30
N LYS A 105 -6.86 -1.59 19.66
CA LYS A 105 -7.92 -1.38 20.65
C LYS A 105 -7.32 -1.08 22.02
N ALA A 106 -8.15 -0.61 22.96
CA ALA A 106 -7.72 -0.37 24.34
C ALA A 106 -7.08 -1.61 25.01
N ASP A 107 -7.58 -2.81 24.68
CA ASP A 107 -7.08 -4.11 25.16
C ASP A 107 -5.81 -4.60 24.44
N GLY A 108 -5.28 -3.82 23.49
CA GLY A 108 -4.05 -4.11 22.76
C GLY A 108 -4.24 -4.94 21.48
N LYS A 109 -5.47 -5.38 21.16
CA LYS A 109 -5.73 -6.10 19.89
C LYS A 109 -5.49 -5.19 18.70
N LYS A 110 -4.84 -5.71 17.67
CA LYS A 110 -4.57 -4.97 16.43
C LYS A 110 -5.86 -4.67 15.68
N VAL A 111 -5.93 -3.47 15.13
CA VAL A 111 -7.01 -3.01 14.24
C VAL A 111 -6.46 -2.80 12.84
N SER A 112 -5.37 -2.05 12.73
CA SER A 112 -4.69 -1.85 11.46
C SER A 112 -3.21 -1.54 11.65
N LYS A 113 -2.46 -1.76 10.58
CA LYS A 113 -1.04 -1.39 10.47
C LYS A 113 -0.79 -0.86 9.07
N LYS A 114 -0.17 0.31 8.97
CA LYS A 114 0.29 0.86 7.69
C LYS A 114 1.78 1.14 7.77
N THR A 115 2.54 0.55 6.86
CA THR A 115 3.97 0.83 6.70
C THR A 115 4.19 1.56 5.38
N THR A 116 5.01 2.62 5.41
CA THR A 116 5.39 3.38 4.21
C THR A 116 6.90 3.44 4.07
N ALA A 117 7.40 2.85 2.99
CA ALA A 117 8.83 2.78 2.69
C ALA A 117 9.35 4.09 2.11
N LYS A 118 10.68 4.22 2.03
CA LYS A 118 11.35 5.42 1.51
C LYS A 118 10.99 5.78 0.06
N ASP A 119 10.69 4.78 -0.76
CA ASP A 119 10.24 4.96 -2.15
C ASP A 119 8.76 5.37 -2.26
N LYS A 120 8.11 5.62 -1.11
CA LYS A 120 6.69 5.97 -0.96
C LYS A 120 5.72 4.86 -1.32
N SER A 121 6.20 3.64 -1.56
CA SER A 121 5.33 2.47 -1.55
C SER A 121 4.81 2.22 -0.12
N SER A 122 3.61 1.65 -0.01
CA SER A 122 3.00 1.39 1.29
C SER A 122 2.22 0.08 1.30
N THR A 123 2.24 -0.57 2.44
CA THR A 123 1.38 -1.73 2.76
C THR A 123 0.48 -1.36 3.92
N GLU A 124 -0.82 -1.52 3.75
CA GLU A 124 -1.84 -1.35 4.77
C GLU A 124 -2.53 -2.69 5.03
N GLU A 125 -2.59 -3.07 6.30
CA GLU A 125 -3.19 -4.31 6.78
C GLU A 125 -4.31 -3.96 7.75
N ILE A 126 -5.47 -4.58 7.56
CA ILE A 126 -6.61 -4.52 8.49
C ILE A 126 -6.78 -5.90 9.10
N PHE A 127 -6.92 -5.94 10.42
CA PHE A 127 -7.01 -7.18 11.17
C PHE A 127 -8.47 -7.54 11.48
N ASP A 128 -8.70 -8.84 11.71
CA ASP A 128 -9.98 -9.33 12.19
C ASP A 128 -10.34 -8.72 13.56
N ALA A 129 -11.59 -8.94 14.00
CA ALA A 129 -12.07 -8.37 15.26
C ALA A 129 -11.23 -8.78 16.48
N ASN A 130 -10.51 -9.90 16.43
CA ASN A 130 -9.63 -10.37 17.50
C ASN A 130 -8.18 -9.91 17.36
N GLY A 131 -7.78 -9.33 16.22
CA GLY A 131 -6.41 -8.90 15.96
C GLY A 131 -5.45 -10.07 15.67
N GLU A 132 -5.97 -11.23 15.29
CA GLU A 132 -5.23 -12.48 15.08
C GLU A 132 -4.68 -12.63 13.66
N TYR A 133 -5.45 -12.22 12.65
CA TYR A 133 -5.05 -12.35 11.25
C TYR A 133 -5.54 -11.17 10.41
N VAL A 134 -4.91 -10.98 9.26
CA VAL A 134 -5.22 -9.91 8.32
C VAL A 134 -6.45 -10.30 7.51
N THR A 135 -7.50 -9.47 7.53
CA THR A 135 -8.72 -9.63 6.72
C THR A 135 -8.64 -8.87 5.39
N GLU A 136 -7.86 -7.77 5.36
CA GLU A 136 -7.63 -6.98 4.16
C GLU A 136 -6.16 -6.51 4.11
N LYS A 137 -5.54 -6.59 2.94
CA LYS A 137 -4.18 -6.10 2.69
C LYS A 137 -4.19 -5.27 1.41
N THR A 138 -3.77 -4.02 1.50
CA THR A 138 -3.61 -3.13 0.35
C THR A 138 -2.14 -2.76 0.19
N ILE A 139 -1.56 -3.09 -0.95
CA ILE A 139 -0.21 -2.69 -1.33
C ILE A 139 -0.33 -1.61 -2.40
N THR A 140 0.14 -0.41 -2.12
CA THR A 140 0.28 0.68 -3.09
C THR A 140 1.75 0.79 -3.48
N ARG A 141 2.06 0.54 -4.75
CA ARG A 141 3.44 0.62 -5.26
C ARG A 141 3.84 2.08 -5.51
N ALA A 142 5.14 2.35 -5.58
CA ALA A 142 5.66 3.69 -5.88
C ALA A 142 5.14 4.28 -7.20
N ASN A 143 4.84 3.42 -8.19
CA ASN A 143 4.24 3.81 -9.47
C ASN A 143 2.72 4.08 -9.39
N GLY A 144 2.11 3.98 -8.21
CA GLY A 144 0.69 4.22 -7.95
C GLY A 144 -0.24 3.03 -8.21
N THR A 145 0.23 1.93 -8.81
CA THR A 145 -0.58 0.71 -8.94
C THR A 145 -0.88 0.09 -7.58
N LYS A 146 -1.99 -0.63 -7.49
CA LYS A 146 -2.46 -1.23 -6.25
C LYS A 146 -2.72 -2.72 -6.38
N LEU A 147 -2.38 -3.45 -5.34
CA LEU A 147 -2.79 -4.83 -5.13
C LEU A 147 -3.65 -4.87 -3.87
N GLU A 148 -4.91 -5.25 -4.02
CA GLU A 148 -5.94 -5.27 -2.99
C GLU A 148 -6.31 -6.73 -2.72
N LEU A 149 -6.06 -7.19 -1.50
CA LEU A 149 -6.46 -8.50 -1.01
C LEU A 149 -7.57 -8.30 0.02
N THR A 150 -8.71 -8.96 -0.19
CA THR A 150 -9.93 -8.76 0.63
C THR A 150 -10.56 -10.09 0.97
N GLU A 151 -11.44 -10.08 1.98
CA GLU A 151 -12.10 -11.30 2.48
C GLU A 151 -11.08 -12.38 2.84
N MET A 152 -9.91 -11.97 3.36
CA MET A 152 -8.86 -12.89 3.75
C MET A 152 -9.31 -13.69 4.96
N THR A 153 -9.14 -15.01 4.89
CA THR A 153 -9.46 -15.94 5.97
C THR A 153 -8.23 -16.27 6.81
N LYS A 154 -8.44 -16.93 7.95
CA LYS A 154 -7.34 -17.39 8.82
C LYS A 154 -6.39 -18.38 8.13
N GLU A 155 -6.87 -19.07 7.10
CA GLU A 155 -6.08 -19.98 6.25
C GLU A 155 -5.30 -19.25 5.15
N GLY A 156 -5.36 -17.92 5.08
CA GLY A 156 -4.66 -17.12 4.07
C GLY A 156 -5.29 -17.20 2.68
N LYS A 157 -6.59 -17.51 2.60
CA LYS A 157 -7.35 -17.48 1.34
C LYS A 157 -8.16 -16.19 1.23
N GLY A 158 -8.36 -15.68 0.02
CA GLY A 158 -9.20 -14.50 -0.18
C GLY A 158 -9.33 -14.09 -1.64
N LYS A 159 -9.92 -12.93 -1.86
CA LYS A 159 -10.03 -12.30 -3.19
C LYS A 159 -8.82 -11.42 -3.45
N ALA A 160 -8.36 -11.38 -4.70
CA ALA A 160 -7.27 -10.53 -5.12
C ALA A 160 -7.68 -9.65 -6.29
N LYS A 161 -7.23 -8.40 -6.27
CA LYS A 161 -7.45 -7.43 -7.33
C LYS A 161 -6.19 -6.61 -7.52
N GLU A 162 -5.71 -6.51 -8.75
CA GLU A 162 -4.59 -5.63 -9.09
C GLU A 162 -5.05 -4.53 -10.02
N ALA A 163 -5.09 -3.31 -9.50
CA ALA A 163 -5.34 -2.09 -10.27
C ALA A 163 -4.04 -1.64 -10.93
N LEU A 164 -3.93 -1.93 -12.23
CA LEU A 164 -2.88 -1.39 -13.11
C LEU A 164 -3.24 0.05 -13.52
N LYS A 165 -2.36 0.70 -14.27
CA LYS A 165 -2.59 2.09 -14.73
C LYS A 165 -3.90 2.25 -15.53
N ASN A 166 -4.21 1.25 -16.36
CA ASN A 166 -5.28 1.35 -17.36
C ASN A 166 -6.52 0.51 -17.05
N PHE A 167 -6.34 -0.63 -16.39
CA PHE A 167 -7.42 -1.57 -16.09
C PHE A 167 -7.07 -2.40 -14.86
N THR A 168 -8.02 -3.24 -14.45
CA THR A 168 -7.87 -4.10 -13.29
C THR A 168 -7.79 -5.57 -13.72
N LEU A 169 -6.94 -6.33 -13.03
CA LEU A 169 -6.92 -7.78 -13.06
C LEU A 169 -7.54 -8.33 -11.77
N GLU A 170 -8.30 -9.39 -11.86
CA GLU A 170 -9.00 -10.00 -10.72
C GLU A 170 -8.62 -11.47 -10.56
N GLY A 171 -8.74 -11.97 -9.34
CA GLY A 171 -8.47 -13.35 -9.01
C GLY A 171 -8.55 -13.63 -7.52
N ALA A 172 -7.69 -14.51 -7.04
CA ALA A 172 -7.75 -15.01 -5.66
C ALA A 172 -6.36 -15.17 -5.06
N VAL A 173 -6.34 -15.26 -3.73
CA VAL A 173 -5.18 -15.69 -2.95
C VAL A 173 -5.44 -17.10 -2.46
N GLU A 174 -4.51 -18.02 -2.74
CA GLU A 174 -4.49 -19.35 -2.14
C GLU A 174 -3.05 -19.80 -1.92
N ASN A 175 -2.77 -20.46 -0.79
CA ASN A 175 -1.45 -21.03 -0.48
C ASN A 175 -0.29 -20.02 -0.61
N ASN A 176 -0.48 -18.79 -0.11
CA ASN A 176 0.48 -17.68 -0.20
C ASN A 176 0.83 -17.29 -1.64
N LYS A 177 -0.03 -17.60 -2.60
CA LYS A 177 0.09 -17.18 -4.00
C LYS A 177 -1.14 -16.40 -4.39
N ILE A 178 -0.89 -15.26 -5.01
CA ILE A 178 -1.92 -14.47 -5.66
C ILE A 178 -1.97 -14.92 -7.11
N LYS A 179 -3.15 -15.34 -7.59
CA LYS A 179 -3.37 -15.71 -8.98
C LYS A 179 -4.47 -14.82 -9.57
N LEU A 180 -4.11 -14.03 -10.57
CA LEU A 180 -4.99 -13.15 -11.33
C LEU A 180 -5.19 -13.75 -12.72
N GLU A 181 -6.42 -13.83 -13.21
CA GLU A 181 -6.73 -14.52 -14.47
C GLU A 181 -7.48 -13.64 -15.47
N VAL A 182 -7.16 -13.80 -16.75
CA VAL A 182 -7.93 -13.25 -17.88
C VAL A 182 -8.27 -14.39 -18.82
N LYS A 183 -9.57 -14.56 -19.09
CA LYS A 183 -10.09 -15.63 -19.95
C LYS A 183 -10.62 -15.05 -21.26
N GLU A 184 -10.21 -15.66 -22.36
CA GLU A 184 -10.70 -15.37 -23.71
C GLU A 184 -10.85 -16.69 -24.49
N GLY A 185 -12.09 -17.11 -24.74
CA GLY A 185 -12.37 -18.40 -25.38
C GLY A 185 -11.78 -19.57 -24.59
N THR A 186 -10.91 -20.36 -25.21
CA THR A 186 -10.20 -21.50 -24.60
C THR A 186 -8.90 -21.12 -23.91
N VAL A 187 -8.49 -19.84 -24.01
CA VAL A 187 -7.23 -19.29 -23.50
C VAL A 187 -7.45 -18.69 -22.12
N THR A 188 -6.58 -19.04 -21.18
CA THR A 188 -6.46 -18.41 -19.86
C THR A 188 -5.05 -17.85 -19.72
N LEU A 189 -4.93 -16.53 -19.58
CA LEU A 189 -3.71 -15.86 -19.12
C LEU A 189 -3.76 -15.80 -17.60
N ALA A 190 -2.73 -16.29 -16.93
CA ALA A 190 -2.58 -16.20 -15.49
C ALA A 190 -1.35 -15.36 -15.12
N LYS A 191 -1.53 -14.42 -14.20
CA LYS A 191 -0.46 -13.71 -13.50
C LYS A 191 -0.40 -14.22 -12.07
N GLU A 192 0.69 -14.87 -11.72
CA GLU A 192 0.98 -15.36 -10.38
C GLU A 192 1.98 -14.45 -9.69
N ILE A 193 1.73 -14.14 -8.42
CA ILE A 193 2.62 -13.38 -7.54
C ILE A 193 2.81 -14.18 -6.26
N ASP A 194 4.05 -14.53 -5.93
CA ASP A 194 4.39 -15.18 -4.66
C ASP A 194 4.38 -14.14 -3.53
N GLU A 195 3.64 -14.38 -2.45
CA GLU A 195 3.56 -13.41 -1.35
C GLU A 195 4.84 -13.32 -0.51
N ASN A 196 5.74 -14.30 -0.59
CA ASN A 196 6.95 -14.31 0.23
C ASN A 196 8.03 -13.40 -0.33
N ASP A 197 8.21 -13.37 -1.65
CA ASP A 197 9.28 -12.62 -2.32
C ASP A 197 8.77 -11.65 -3.39
N GLY A 198 7.46 -11.64 -3.68
CA GLY A 198 6.86 -10.80 -4.70
C GLY A 198 7.16 -11.23 -6.13
N LYS A 199 7.75 -12.42 -6.35
CA LYS A 199 8.12 -12.90 -7.68
C LYS A 199 6.88 -13.05 -8.56
N VAL A 200 6.96 -12.45 -9.75
CA VAL A 200 5.90 -12.52 -10.76
C VAL A 200 6.21 -13.60 -11.77
N THR A 201 5.22 -14.44 -12.06
CA THR A 201 5.24 -15.40 -13.18
C THR A 201 3.98 -15.20 -14.01
N ILE A 202 4.13 -15.15 -15.33
CA ILE A 202 3.01 -15.08 -16.25
C ILE A 202 2.94 -16.38 -17.05
N SER A 203 1.75 -16.92 -17.24
CA SER A 203 1.54 -18.12 -18.05
C SER A 203 0.30 -18.00 -18.92
N VAL A 204 0.28 -18.76 -20.01
CA VAL A 204 -0.90 -18.94 -20.85
C VAL A 204 -1.20 -20.42 -20.98
N GLU A 205 -2.42 -20.80 -20.64
CA GLU A 205 -2.97 -22.13 -20.86
C GLU A 205 -4.08 -22.05 -21.90
N ASP A 206 -4.00 -22.88 -22.94
CA ASP A 206 -5.04 -23.00 -23.96
C ASP A 206 -5.54 -24.44 -24.04
N THR A 207 -6.82 -24.61 -23.73
CA THR A 207 -7.51 -25.91 -23.78
C THR A 207 -7.83 -26.37 -25.20
N ASN A 208 -7.57 -25.54 -26.22
CA ASN A 208 -7.68 -25.92 -27.61
C ASN A 208 -6.76 -27.12 -27.92
N THR A 209 -7.32 -28.14 -28.56
CA THR A 209 -6.61 -29.35 -28.98
C THR A 209 -6.06 -29.26 -30.40
N THR A 210 -6.47 -28.25 -31.17
CA THR A 210 -6.01 -28.02 -32.54
C THR A 210 -4.70 -27.25 -32.54
N GLN A 211 -3.58 -27.93 -32.83
CA GLN A 211 -2.23 -27.36 -32.79
C GLN A 211 -2.07 -26.08 -33.64
N ALA A 212 -2.77 -25.99 -34.76
CA ALA A 212 -2.72 -24.85 -35.67
C ALA A 212 -3.26 -23.54 -35.05
N SER A 213 -4.08 -23.64 -34.00
CA SER A 213 -4.73 -22.51 -33.34
C SER A 213 -4.51 -22.45 -31.83
N LYS A 214 -3.84 -23.46 -31.26
CA LYS A 214 -3.51 -23.54 -29.84
C LYS A 214 -2.41 -22.54 -29.49
N LYS A 215 -2.65 -21.76 -28.44
CA LYS A 215 -1.67 -20.82 -27.88
C LYS A 215 -0.82 -21.52 -26.83
N THR A 216 0.47 -21.20 -26.83
CA THR A 216 1.41 -21.51 -25.75
C THR A 216 2.18 -20.25 -25.39
N GLY A 217 2.58 -20.10 -24.13
CA GLY A 217 3.36 -18.96 -23.66
C GLY A 217 4.71 -19.38 -23.10
N ASP A 218 5.73 -18.56 -23.31
CA ASP A 218 7.05 -18.67 -22.67
C ASP A 218 7.35 -17.37 -21.91
N TRP A 219 7.66 -17.48 -20.61
CA TRP A 219 7.88 -16.33 -19.73
C TRP A 219 9.36 -16.12 -19.46
N ASP A 220 9.86 -14.94 -19.84
CA ASP A 220 11.21 -14.50 -19.49
C ASP A 220 11.14 -13.48 -18.35
N GLU A 221 11.56 -13.92 -17.15
CA GLU A 221 11.59 -13.08 -15.96
C GLU A 221 12.57 -11.91 -16.06
N ASN A 222 13.63 -12.02 -16.87
CA ASN A 222 14.66 -10.97 -16.99
C ASN A 222 14.13 -9.75 -17.75
N THR A 223 13.25 -9.99 -18.71
CA THR A 223 12.62 -8.94 -19.52
C THR A 223 11.17 -8.69 -19.13
N SER A 224 10.63 -9.47 -18.18
CA SER A 224 9.22 -9.45 -17.80
C SER A 224 8.28 -9.58 -19.01
N THR A 225 8.64 -10.47 -19.92
CA THR A 225 7.97 -10.65 -21.22
C THR A 225 7.41 -12.05 -21.35
N LEU A 226 6.15 -12.15 -21.75
CA LEU A 226 5.51 -13.38 -22.18
C LEU A 226 5.47 -13.41 -23.72
N THR A 227 6.16 -14.37 -24.32
CA THR A 227 6.08 -14.64 -25.76
C THR A 227 4.99 -15.66 -26.05
N ILE A 228 3.97 -15.27 -26.81
CA ILE A 228 2.90 -16.16 -27.28
C ILE A 228 3.33 -16.81 -28.59
N THR A 229 3.13 -18.12 -28.67
CA THR A 229 3.41 -18.96 -29.84
C THR A 229 2.14 -19.68 -30.28
N VAL A 230 1.93 -19.74 -31.60
CA VAL A 230 0.87 -20.53 -32.24
C VAL A 230 1.49 -21.29 -33.41
N ASN A 231 1.18 -22.57 -33.54
CA ASN A 231 1.70 -23.42 -34.62
C ASN A 231 3.24 -23.31 -34.78
N SER A 232 3.97 -23.35 -33.65
CA SER A 232 5.43 -23.26 -33.57
C SER A 232 6.05 -21.94 -34.10
N LYS A 233 5.26 -20.88 -34.22
CA LYS A 233 5.72 -19.53 -34.55
C LYS A 233 5.36 -18.55 -33.45
N LYS A 234 6.31 -17.71 -33.05
CA LYS A 234 6.02 -16.56 -32.18
C LYS A 234 5.05 -15.64 -32.90
N THR A 235 4.05 -15.16 -32.18
CA THR A 235 3.02 -14.27 -32.75
C THR A 235 3.04 -12.91 -32.09
N LYS A 236 3.18 -12.87 -30.76
CA LYS A 236 3.13 -11.64 -29.97
C LYS A 236 4.00 -11.75 -28.72
N ASP A 237 4.59 -10.64 -28.32
CA ASP A 237 5.14 -10.43 -26.97
C ASP A 237 4.19 -9.57 -26.16
N LEU A 238 3.95 -9.96 -24.90
CA LEU A 238 3.28 -9.16 -23.88
C LEU A 238 4.29 -8.80 -22.79
N VAL A 239 4.61 -7.51 -22.63
CA VAL A 239 5.58 -7.03 -21.65
C VAL A 239 4.85 -6.42 -20.47
N PHE A 240 5.14 -6.91 -19.26
CA PHE A 240 4.59 -6.40 -18.00
C PHE A 240 5.58 -5.40 -17.40
N THR A 241 5.31 -4.12 -17.63
CA THR A 241 6.28 -3.05 -17.36
C THR A 241 6.35 -2.67 -15.88
N LYS A 242 7.49 -2.10 -15.47
CA LYS A 242 7.68 -1.52 -14.13
C LYS A 242 6.76 -0.33 -13.85
N GLU A 243 6.23 0.32 -14.88
CA GLU A 243 5.27 1.42 -14.77
C GLU A 243 3.84 0.94 -14.52
N GLY A 244 3.62 -0.37 -14.39
CA GLY A 244 2.30 -0.92 -14.13
C GLY A 244 1.39 -0.89 -15.36
N THR A 245 1.97 -0.98 -16.55
CA THR A 245 1.27 -1.14 -17.83
C THR A 245 1.63 -2.47 -18.49
N ILE A 246 0.81 -2.91 -19.43
CA ILE A 246 1.13 -4.05 -20.30
C ILE A 246 1.25 -3.52 -21.73
N THR A 247 2.32 -3.88 -22.44
CA THR A 247 2.46 -3.58 -23.87
C THR A 247 2.38 -4.85 -24.69
N GLN A 248 1.88 -4.75 -25.91
CA GLN A 248 1.92 -5.82 -26.90
C GLN A 248 2.76 -5.44 -28.11
N GLN A 249 3.46 -6.42 -28.70
CA GLN A 249 4.10 -6.25 -30.00
C GLN A 249 4.04 -7.54 -30.79
N SER A 250 3.73 -7.43 -32.09
CA SER A 250 3.61 -8.60 -32.97
C SER A 250 4.95 -9.01 -33.57
N TYR A 251 5.08 -10.30 -33.86
CA TYR A 251 6.13 -10.83 -34.73
C TYR A 251 5.68 -10.83 -36.19
N ASN A 252 6.65 -10.85 -37.09
CA ASN A 252 6.44 -11.10 -38.50
C ASN A 252 5.83 -12.50 -38.75
N THR A 253 5.43 -12.77 -40.00
CA THR A 253 4.83 -14.07 -40.39
C THR A 253 5.77 -15.28 -40.22
N ASN A 254 7.07 -15.04 -40.09
CA ASN A 254 8.07 -16.09 -39.83
C ASN A 254 8.19 -16.41 -38.34
N GLY A 255 7.77 -15.50 -37.46
CA GLY A 255 7.87 -15.64 -36.00
C GLY A 255 9.28 -15.45 -35.46
N ASP A 256 10.17 -14.77 -36.19
CA ASP A 256 11.59 -14.62 -35.85
C ASP A 256 12.02 -13.17 -35.54
N LYS A 257 11.22 -12.18 -35.93
CA LYS A 257 11.47 -10.77 -35.67
C LYS A 257 10.19 -10.05 -35.25
N LEU A 258 10.31 -9.18 -34.26
CA LEU A 258 9.27 -8.21 -33.92
C LEU A 258 9.09 -7.20 -35.07
N GLU A 259 7.85 -6.82 -35.32
CA GLU A 259 7.48 -5.80 -36.30
C GLU A 259 6.77 -4.62 -35.63
N GLY A 260 6.79 -3.47 -36.31
CA GLY A 260 6.14 -2.26 -35.82
C GLY A 260 6.78 -1.70 -34.54
N GLN A 261 5.94 -1.11 -33.69
CA GLN A 261 6.30 -0.61 -32.37
C GLN A 261 5.42 -1.28 -31.32
N ALA A 262 5.93 -1.43 -30.10
CA ALA A 262 5.11 -1.92 -29.00
C ALA A 262 3.99 -0.92 -28.66
N GLU A 263 2.79 -1.44 -28.45
CA GLU A 263 1.60 -0.65 -28.14
C GLU A 263 1.11 -0.95 -26.71
N GLU A 264 0.81 0.11 -25.95
CA GLU A 264 0.25 -0.02 -24.61
C GLU A 264 -1.21 -0.52 -24.67
N ILE A 265 -1.50 -1.57 -23.90
CA ILE A 265 -2.85 -2.10 -23.72
C ILE A 265 -3.61 -1.17 -22.77
N LYS A 266 -4.71 -0.59 -23.25
CA LYS A 266 -5.47 0.45 -22.54
C LYS A 266 -6.72 -0.08 -21.84
N THR A 267 -7.19 -1.26 -22.22
CA THR A 267 -8.39 -1.85 -21.64
C THR A 267 -8.22 -3.35 -21.43
N LEU A 268 -9.05 -3.94 -20.58
CA LEU A 268 -9.11 -5.39 -20.43
C LEU A 268 -9.51 -6.09 -21.73
N ASP A 269 -10.33 -5.45 -22.57
CA ASP A 269 -10.77 -6.02 -23.84
C ASP A 269 -9.66 -5.96 -24.92
N ASP A 270 -8.77 -4.98 -24.86
CA ASP A 270 -7.55 -4.96 -25.68
C ASP A 270 -6.64 -6.14 -25.31
N LEU A 271 -6.53 -6.44 -23.99
CA LEU A 271 -5.78 -7.62 -23.52
C LEU A 271 -6.42 -8.91 -24.00
N LYS A 272 -7.75 -9.06 -23.88
CA LYS A 272 -8.46 -10.23 -24.43
C LYS A 272 -8.24 -10.34 -25.94
N THR A 273 -8.26 -9.22 -26.67
CA THR A 273 -8.00 -9.20 -28.11
C THR A 273 -6.57 -9.63 -28.43
N ALA A 274 -5.59 -9.29 -27.59
CA ALA A 274 -4.23 -9.78 -27.74
C ALA A 274 -4.11 -11.30 -27.53
N LEU A 275 -5.00 -11.91 -26.74
CA LEU A 275 -5.06 -13.36 -26.48
C LEU A 275 -5.78 -14.19 -27.56
N LYS A 276 -6.51 -13.54 -28.47
CA LYS A 276 -7.12 -14.19 -29.65
C LYS A 276 -6.06 -14.63 -30.66
#